data_AF-A0A7K3R3K2-F1
#
_entry.id   AF-A0A7K3R3K2-F1
#
_cell.length_a   1.000
_cell.length_b   1.000
_cell.length_c   1.000
_cell.angle_alpha   90.00
_cell.angle_beta   90.00
_cell.angle_gamma   90.00
#
_symmetry.space_group_name_H-M   'P 1'
#
loop_
_entity.id
_entity.type
_entity.pdbx_description
1 polymer ?
#
loop_
_entity_poly.entity_id
_entity_poly.type
_entity_poly.pdbx_seq_one_letter_code
_entity_poly.pdbx_strand_id
1 'polypeptide(L)'
;MSGTTYVRFQSTERSPRGHFPGIFALANGLAREGRLTEEQHRFWRAANDWYDAAYTDPSQVDPSVYDPGVNPGAVAWFKGTATRLLDRVPGYLALLAAHGVPYERLESADPGRVVYEDEHQVVVVPRPGSADPATAFNTPSVQGT
;
A
#
# COMPACT_ATOMS: atom_id res chain seq x y z
N MET A 1 -26.24 4.60 -4.36
CA MET A 1 -25.24 5.22 -3.48
C MET A 1 -23.88 4.75 -3.96
N SER A 2 -23.13 5.59 -4.65
CA SER A 2 -21.77 5.23 -5.05
C SER A 2 -20.89 5.31 -3.80
N GLY A 3 -20.49 4.15 -3.27
CA GLY A 3 -19.54 4.09 -2.16
C GLY A 3 -18.17 4.61 -2.60
N THR A 4 -17.41 5.17 -1.66
CA THR A 4 -16.02 5.58 -1.91
C THR A 4 -15.20 4.34 -2.30
N THR A 5 -14.63 4.34 -3.50
CA THR A 5 -13.62 3.34 -3.88
C THR A 5 -12.31 3.68 -3.19
N TYR A 6 -11.69 2.70 -2.55
CA TYR A 6 -10.37 2.81 -1.95
C TYR A 6 -9.33 2.13 -2.84
N VAL A 7 -8.14 2.71 -2.91
CA VAL A 7 -7.03 2.25 -3.75
C VAL A 7 -5.80 1.98 -2.90
N ARG A 8 -5.12 0.86 -3.12
CA ARG A 8 -3.84 0.55 -2.47
C ARG A 8 -2.84 0.03 -3.49
N PHE A 9 -1.58 0.40 -3.30
CA PHE A 9 -0.47 -0.18 -4.03
C PHE A 9 0.43 -0.90 -3.04
N GLN A 10 0.70 -2.18 -3.30
CA GLN A 10 1.42 -3.04 -2.36
C GLN A 10 2.33 -4.03 -3.06
N SER A 11 3.24 -4.64 -2.30
CA SER A 11 4.01 -5.81 -2.70
C SER A 11 3.10 -6.96 -3.10
N THR A 12 3.54 -7.76 -4.07
CA THR A 12 2.90 -9.05 -4.40
C THR A 12 3.23 -10.15 -3.39
N GLU A 13 4.20 -9.90 -2.51
CA GLU A 13 4.66 -10.83 -1.48
C GLU A 13 4.43 -10.29 -0.07
N ARG A 14 4.13 -11.19 0.86
CA ARG A 14 4.01 -10.86 2.28
C ARG A 14 5.40 -10.62 2.89
N SER A 15 5.49 -9.60 3.74
CA SER A 15 6.64 -9.45 4.62
C SER A 15 6.71 -10.59 5.65
N PRO A 16 7.85 -10.78 6.33
CA PRO A 16 7.95 -11.72 7.47
C PRO A 16 6.92 -11.47 8.58
N ARG A 17 6.35 -10.26 8.65
CA ARG A 17 5.26 -9.88 9.58
C ARG A 17 3.86 -10.20 9.03
N GLY A 18 3.77 -10.94 7.93
CA GLY A 18 2.52 -11.49 7.40
C GLY A 18 1.64 -10.51 6.62
N HIS A 19 2.01 -9.24 6.46
CA HIS A 19 1.25 -8.26 5.65
C HIS A 19 1.98 -7.94 4.34
N PHE A 20 1.25 -7.48 3.33
CA PHE A 20 1.80 -6.97 2.07
C PHE A 20 2.25 -5.50 2.26
N PRO A 21 3.56 -5.19 2.23
CA PRO A 21 4.03 -3.82 2.41
C PRO A 21 3.48 -2.88 1.34
N GLY A 22 3.17 -1.63 1.71
CA GLY A 22 2.79 -0.61 0.73
C GLY A 22 4.00 -0.10 -0.06
N ILE A 23 3.77 0.55 -1.19
CA ILE A 23 4.85 1.08 -2.06
C ILE A 23 5.83 2.02 -1.36
N PHE A 24 5.39 2.79 -0.37
CA PHE A 24 6.29 3.64 0.43
C PHE A 24 7.26 2.80 1.28
N ALA A 25 6.75 1.74 1.93
CA ALA A 25 7.59 0.84 2.72
C ALA A 25 8.62 0.11 1.84
N LEU A 26 8.23 -0.28 0.62
CA LEU A 26 9.14 -0.87 -0.36
C LEU A 26 10.24 0.11 -0.79
N ALA A 27 9.88 1.35 -1.16
CA ALA A 27 10.84 2.37 -1.54
C ALA A 27 11.78 2.77 -0.39
N ASN A 28 11.26 2.86 0.83
CA ASN A 28 12.05 3.09 2.04
C ASN A 28 13.03 1.93 2.30
N GLY A 29 12.62 0.70 2.00
CA GLY A 29 13.50 -0.47 2.03
C GLY A 29 14.69 -0.32 1.08
N LEU A 30 14.45 0.05 -0.18
CA LEU A 30 15.52 0.29 -1.16
C LEU A 30 16.50 1.39 -0.71
N ALA A 31 15.98 2.49 -0.15
CA ALA A 31 16.80 3.58 0.37
C ALA A 31 17.67 3.11 1.55
N ARG A 32 17.06 2.42 2.53
CA ARG A 32 17.75 1.86 3.70
C ARG A 32 18.84 0.86 3.31
N GLU A 33 18.62 0.10 2.25
CA GLU A 33 19.57 -0.89 1.73
C GLU A 33 20.67 -0.28 0.87
N GLY A 34 20.67 1.05 0.65
CA GLY A 34 21.67 1.72 -0.17
C GLY A 34 21.59 1.35 -1.66
N ARG A 35 20.42 0.85 -2.12
CA ARG A 35 20.23 0.39 -3.49
C ARG A 35 19.92 1.51 -4.48
N LEU A 36 19.55 2.69 -3.98
CA LEU A 36 19.17 3.82 -4.83
C LEU A 36 20.39 4.51 -5.42
N THR A 37 20.31 4.91 -6.69
CA THR A 37 21.24 5.89 -7.26
C THR A 37 21.08 7.24 -6.56
N GLU A 38 22.05 8.14 -6.72
CA GLU A 38 21.99 9.47 -6.10
C GLU A 38 20.74 10.26 -6.55
N GLU A 39 20.39 10.17 -7.84
CA GLU A 39 19.19 10.80 -8.39
C GLU A 39 17.91 10.19 -7.81
N GLN A 40 17.84 8.87 -7.73
CA GLN A 40 16.71 8.17 -7.12
C GLN A 40 16.57 8.50 -5.64
N HIS A 41 17.68 8.65 -4.91
CA HIS A 41 17.67 9.04 -3.52
C HIS A 41 17.17 10.47 -3.33
N ARG A 42 17.58 11.42 -4.19
CA ARG A 42 17.06 12.80 -4.19
C ARG A 42 15.55 12.82 -4.46
N PHE A 43 15.09 12.08 -5.48
CA PHE A 43 13.66 11.93 -5.77
C PHE A 43 12.91 11.35 -4.56
N TRP A 44 13.38 10.22 -4.03
CA TRP A 44 12.76 9.53 -2.90
C TRP A 44 12.65 10.45 -1.67
N ARG A 45 13.71 11.21 -1.35
CA ARG A 45 13.70 12.13 -0.21
C ARG A 45 12.69 13.25 -0.40
N ALA A 46 12.77 13.99 -1.52
CA ALA A 46 11.86 15.09 -1.80
C ALA A 46 10.39 14.64 -1.88
N ALA A 47 10.14 13.43 -2.40
CA ALA A 47 8.80 12.86 -2.46
C ALA A 47 8.26 12.52 -1.05
N ASN A 48 9.05 11.87 -0.19
CA ASN A 48 8.63 11.56 1.18
C ASN A 48 8.43 12.83 2.01
N ASP A 49 9.36 13.79 1.95
CA ASP A 49 9.24 15.07 2.67
C ASP A 49 7.94 15.81 2.28
N TRP A 50 7.52 15.71 1.02
CA TRP A 50 6.24 16.25 0.58
C TRP A 50 5.04 15.50 1.14
N TYR A 51 5.07 14.16 1.17
CA TYR A 51 3.99 13.37 1.78
C TYR A 51 3.88 13.63 3.28
N ASP A 52 5.00 13.67 3.99
CA ASP A 52 5.06 13.96 5.43
C ASP A 52 4.53 15.37 5.75
N ALA A 53 4.75 16.35 4.88
CA ALA A 53 4.23 17.70 5.05
C ALA A 53 2.76 17.87 4.62
N ALA A 54 2.31 17.10 3.62
CA ALA A 54 0.98 17.25 3.05
C ALA A 54 -0.09 16.42 3.76
N TYR A 55 0.29 15.37 4.51
CA TYR A 55 -0.66 14.43 5.10
C TYR A 55 -0.40 14.14 6.57
N THR A 56 -1.49 13.88 7.27
CA THR A 56 -1.45 13.40 8.63
C THR A 56 -0.88 11.98 8.67
N ASP A 57 0.17 11.79 9.45
CA ASP A 57 0.58 10.47 9.90
C ASP A 57 -0.43 9.96 10.94
N PRO A 58 -1.20 8.89 10.64
CA PRO A 58 -2.20 8.37 11.56
C PRO A 58 -1.64 8.02 12.94
N SER A 59 -0.36 7.63 13.02
CA SER A 59 0.29 7.29 14.29
C SER A 59 0.55 8.50 15.20
N GLN A 60 0.58 9.71 14.65
CA GLN A 60 0.66 10.95 15.43
C GLN A 60 -0.70 11.37 16.01
N VAL A 61 -1.80 10.91 15.41
CA VAL A 61 -3.16 11.15 15.91
C VAL A 61 -3.52 10.11 16.97
N ASP A 62 -3.32 8.84 16.66
CA ASP A 62 -3.55 7.72 17.56
C ASP A 62 -2.45 6.65 17.35
N PRO A 63 -1.52 6.51 18.31
CA PRO A 63 -0.44 5.52 18.22
C PRO A 63 -0.92 4.06 18.09
N SER A 64 -2.17 3.76 18.47
CA SER A 64 -2.73 2.41 18.40
C SER A 64 -3.14 1.99 16.97
N VAL A 65 -3.19 2.92 16.02
CA VAL A 65 -3.66 2.65 14.64
C VAL A 65 -2.87 1.53 13.97
N TYR A 66 -1.55 1.48 14.16
CA TYR A 66 -0.67 0.44 13.63
C TYR A 66 -0.11 -0.50 14.70
N ASP A 67 -0.61 -0.42 15.94
CA ASP A 67 -0.20 -1.35 17.00
C ASP A 67 -0.67 -2.77 16.63
N PRO A 68 0.25 -3.75 16.45
CA PRO A 68 -0.12 -5.09 16.02
C PRO A 68 -0.89 -5.90 17.07
N GLY A 69 -0.84 -5.52 18.35
CA GLY A 69 -1.63 -6.11 19.43
C GLY A 69 -3.07 -5.58 19.47
N VAL A 70 -3.31 -4.36 18.98
CA VAL A 70 -4.65 -3.73 18.93
C VAL A 70 -5.31 -3.92 17.56
N ASN A 71 -4.56 -3.65 16.49
CA ASN A 71 -5.02 -3.64 15.11
C ASN A 71 -4.10 -4.53 14.24
N PRO A 72 -4.16 -5.86 14.40
CA PRO A 72 -3.28 -6.79 13.71
C PRO A 72 -3.41 -6.69 12.19
N GLY A 73 -2.29 -6.45 11.51
CA GLY A 73 -2.26 -6.35 10.05
C GLY A 73 -2.89 -5.09 9.47
N ALA A 74 -3.04 -4.02 10.28
CA ALA A 74 -3.54 -2.74 9.81
C ALA A 74 -2.74 -2.21 8.60
N VAL A 75 -3.47 -1.78 7.56
CA VAL A 75 -2.88 -1.26 6.32
C VAL A 75 -3.64 -0.02 5.82
N ALA A 76 -2.88 0.96 5.32
CA ALA A 76 -3.44 2.18 4.74
C ALA A 76 -3.96 1.97 3.31
N TRP A 77 -5.03 2.66 2.97
CA TRP A 77 -5.58 2.79 1.62
C TRP A 77 -5.85 4.25 1.32
N PHE A 78 -5.61 4.67 0.09
CA PHE A 78 -6.04 5.97 -0.39
C PHE A 78 -7.55 5.95 -0.65
N LYS A 79 -8.24 7.04 -0.37
CA LYS A 79 -9.55 7.30 -0.97
C LYS A 79 -9.34 7.58 -2.45
N GLY A 80 -10.21 7.05 -3.32
CA GLY A 80 -10.13 7.30 -4.77
C GLY A 80 -10.27 8.77 -5.15
N THR A 81 -10.82 9.60 -4.25
CA THR A 81 -10.92 11.05 -4.37
C THR A 81 -9.63 11.79 -4.02
N ALA A 82 -8.63 11.11 -3.46
CA ALA A 82 -7.33 11.67 -3.07
C ALA A 82 -6.40 11.86 -4.30
N THR A 83 -6.90 12.49 -5.36
CA THR A 83 -6.26 12.56 -6.68
C THR A 83 -4.86 13.16 -6.63
N ARG A 84 -4.67 14.24 -5.84
CA ARG A 84 -3.35 14.87 -5.66
C ARG A 84 -2.27 13.92 -5.10
N LEU A 85 -2.67 12.93 -4.30
CA LEU A 85 -1.77 11.90 -3.78
C LEU A 85 -1.50 10.88 -4.88
N LEU A 86 -2.57 10.37 -5.47
CA LEU A 86 -2.50 9.34 -6.50
C LEU A 86 -1.67 9.79 -7.72
N ASP A 87 -1.70 11.08 -8.09
CA ASP A 87 -0.91 11.64 -9.19
C ASP A 87 0.60 11.54 -8.97
N ARG A 88 1.07 11.37 -7.73
CA ARG A 88 2.49 11.22 -7.40
C ARG A 88 2.93 9.76 -7.25
N VAL A 89 1.99 8.82 -7.11
CA VAL A 89 2.27 7.39 -7.04
C VAL A 89 3.11 6.88 -8.23
N PRO A 90 2.89 7.30 -9.49
CA PRO A 90 3.70 6.85 -10.63
C PRO A 90 5.21 6.98 -10.44
N GLY A 91 5.69 8.01 -9.72
CA GLY A 91 7.12 8.17 -9.44
C GLY A 91 7.67 7.05 -8.55
N TYR A 92 6.91 6.61 -7.55
CA TYR A 92 7.29 5.45 -6.72
C TYR A 92 7.22 4.15 -7.52
N LEU A 93 6.22 4.00 -8.39
CA LEU A 93 6.09 2.81 -9.23
C LEU A 93 7.25 2.67 -10.21
N ALA A 94 7.68 3.78 -10.83
CA ALA A 94 8.85 3.82 -11.69
C ALA A 94 10.13 3.49 -10.91
N LEU A 95 10.26 4.01 -9.69
CA LEU A 95 11.38 3.70 -8.80
C LEU A 95 11.44 2.19 -8.49
N LEU A 96 10.33 1.58 -8.09
CA LEU A 96 10.26 0.15 -7.78
C LEU A 96 10.55 -0.72 -9.02
N ALA A 97 9.98 -0.36 -10.17
CA ALA A 97 10.20 -1.05 -11.44
C ALA A 97 11.68 -1.02 -11.85
N ALA A 98 12.37 0.11 -11.69
CA ALA A 98 13.80 0.24 -11.98
C ALA A 98 14.68 -0.70 -11.12
N HIS A 99 14.17 -1.17 -9.99
CA HIS A 99 14.84 -2.09 -9.06
C HIS A 99 14.30 -3.52 -9.10
N GLY A 100 13.42 -3.83 -10.06
CA GLY A 100 12.81 -5.16 -10.19
C GLY A 100 11.93 -5.55 -9.00
N VAL A 101 11.39 -4.58 -8.25
CA VAL A 101 10.56 -4.85 -7.08
C VAL A 101 9.09 -4.94 -7.53
N PRO A 102 8.44 -6.10 -7.46
CA PRO A 102 7.08 -6.27 -7.92
C PRO A 102 6.08 -5.57 -7.01
N TYR A 103 5.01 -5.06 -7.61
CA TYR A 103 3.88 -4.46 -6.91
C TYR A 103 2.57 -4.74 -7.65
N GLU A 104 1.46 -4.60 -6.96
CA GLU A 104 0.10 -4.66 -7.50
C GLU A 104 -0.72 -3.43 -7.06
N ARG A 105 -1.75 -3.12 -7.83
CA ARG A 105 -2.80 -2.15 -7.48
C ARG A 105 -4.05 -2.91 -7.09
N LEU A 106 -4.58 -2.60 -5.91
CA LEU A 106 -5.84 -3.10 -5.41
C LEU A 106 -6.86 -1.98 -5.37
N GLU A 107 -8.12 -2.33 -5.63
CA GLU A 107 -9.27 -1.46 -5.46
C GLU A 107 -10.35 -2.20 -4.66
N SER A 108 -10.99 -1.51 -3.72
CA SER A 108 -12.08 -2.09 -2.93
C SER A 108 -13.04 -1.01 -2.45
N ALA A 109 -14.33 -1.32 -2.42
CA ALA A 109 -15.33 -0.49 -1.76
C ALA A 109 -15.45 -0.81 -0.24
N ASP A 110 -14.88 -1.93 0.19
CA ASP A 110 -14.91 -2.41 1.58
C ASP A 110 -13.56 -3.10 1.92
N PRO A 111 -12.48 -2.32 2.12
CA PRO A 111 -11.13 -2.86 2.30
C PRO A 111 -10.91 -3.52 3.67
N GLY A 112 -11.86 -3.39 4.61
CA GLY A 112 -11.78 -4.00 5.94
C GLY A 112 -12.48 -3.19 7.03
N ARG A 113 -12.19 -3.51 8.29
CA ARG A 113 -12.66 -2.71 9.44
C ARG A 113 -11.83 -1.45 9.54
N VAL A 114 -12.43 -0.28 9.30
CA VAL A 114 -11.78 1.02 9.45
C VAL A 114 -11.39 1.26 10.91
N VAL A 115 -10.13 1.62 11.12
CA VAL A 115 -9.56 1.99 12.44
C VAL A 115 -9.06 3.43 12.47
N TYR A 116 -8.92 4.05 11.29
CA TYR A 116 -8.62 5.46 11.11
C TYR A 116 -9.18 5.92 9.76
N GLU A 117 -9.68 7.15 9.71
CA GLU A 117 -10.16 7.78 8.48
C GLU A 117 -9.92 9.30 8.54
N ASP A 118 -9.39 9.86 7.45
CA ASP A 118 -9.28 11.30 7.22
C ASP A 118 -9.81 11.67 5.81
N GLU A 119 -9.56 12.89 5.32
CA GLU A 119 -9.99 13.35 3.99
C GLU A 119 -9.41 12.53 2.82
N HIS A 120 -8.24 11.91 3.00
CA HIS A 120 -7.42 11.34 1.94
C HIS A 120 -7.21 9.83 2.05
N GLN A 121 -7.30 9.25 3.25
CA GLN A 121 -6.98 7.84 3.48
C GLN A 121 -7.90 7.18 4.51
N VAL A 122 -7.87 5.84 4.51
CA VAL A 122 -8.36 5.00 5.59
C VAL A 122 -7.26 4.03 6.00
N VAL A 123 -7.17 3.73 7.29
CA VAL A 123 -6.42 2.56 7.77
C VAL A 123 -7.43 1.51 8.18
N VAL A 124 -7.23 0.30 7.69
CA VAL A 124 -8.14 -0.82 7.95
C VAL A 124 -7.41 -2.02 8.50
N VAL A 125 -8.10 -2.75 9.36
CA VAL A 125 -7.75 -4.13 9.69
C VAL A 125 -8.44 -5.05 8.66
N PRO A 126 -7.67 -5.80 7.85
CA PRO A 126 -8.24 -6.75 6.89
C PRO A 126 -9.12 -7.78 7.58
N ARG A 127 -10.24 -8.16 6.96
CA ARG A 127 -11.07 -9.25 7.50
C ARG A 127 -10.40 -10.60 7.24
N PRO A 128 -10.47 -11.57 8.16
CA PRO A 128 -10.01 -12.92 7.90
C PRO A 128 -10.71 -13.46 6.64
N GLY A 129 -9.93 -13.88 5.64
CA GLY A 129 -10.45 -14.41 4.36
C GLY A 129 -10.68 -13.39 3.24
N SER A 130 -10.41 -12.10 3.43
CA SER A 130 -10.60 -11.06 2.40
C SER A 130 -9.41 -10.81 1.46
N ALA A 131 -8.40 -11.70 1.46
CA ALA A 131 -7.33 -11.65 0.48
C ALA A 131 -6.91 -13.07 0.08
N ASP A 132 -7.57 -13.62 -0.92
CA ASP A 132 -6.87 -14.46 -1.88
C ASP A 132 -7.46 -14.39 -3.31
N PRO A 133 -7.11 -13.36 -4.11
CA PRO A 133 -7.30 -13.43 -5.55
C PRO A 133 -6.33 -14.41 -6.23
N ALA A 134 -5.34 -14.98 -5.54
CA ALA A 134 -4.44 -15.98 -6.10
C ALA A 134 -4.99 -17.41 -6.08
N THR A 135 -6.12 -17.69 -5.38
CA THR A 135 -6.79 -19.00 -5.47
C THR A 135 -7.71 -19.13 -6.69
N ALA A 136 -8.03 -18.05 -7.40
CA ALA A 136 -9.03 -18.07 -8.49
C ALA A 136 -8.47 -18.47 -9.87
N PHE A 137 -7.15 -18.59 -10.05
CA PHE A 137 -6.51 -18.86 -11.35
C PHE A 137 -5.74 -20.19 -11.42
N ASN A 138 -6.18 -21.23 -10.71
CA ASN A 138 -5.64 -22.57 -10.93
C ASN A 138 -6.73 -23.63 -11.08
N THR A 139 -7.46 -23.55 -12.20
CA THR A 139 -8.13 -24.73 -12.76
C THR A 139 -7.25 -25.26 -13.89
N PRO A 140 -6.63 -26.44 -13.78
CA PRO A 140 -6.03 -27.07 -14.94
C PRO A 140 -7.17 -27.41 -15.90
N SER A 141 -7.20 -26.75 -17.05
CA SER A 141 -8.04 -27.16 -18.17
C SER A 141 -7.58 -28.52 -18.63
N VAL A 142 -8.25 -29.58 -18.17
CA VAL A 142 -8.15 -30.90 -18.76
C VAL A 142 -9.00 -30.86 -20.02
N GLN A 143 -8.39 -30.50 -21.15
CA GLN A 143 -9.00 -30.76 -22.45
C GLN A 143 -8.79 -32.24 -22.76
N GLY A 144 -9.90 -32.98 -22.72
CA GLY A 144 -9.97 -34.32 -23.28
C GLY A 144 -10.04 -34.27 -24.80
N THR A 145 -9.38 -35.26 -25.41
CA THR A 145 -9.85 -36.06 -26.56
C THR A 145 -9.11 -37.38 -26.48
#